data_AF-K1QPB7-F1
#
_entry.id   AF-K1QPB7-F1
#
_cell.length_a   1.000
_cell.length_b   1.000
_cell.length_c   1.000
_cell.angle_alpha   90.00
_cell.angle_beta   90.00
_cell.angle_gamma   90.00
#
_symmetry.space_group_name_H-M   'P 1'
#
loop_
_entity.id
_entity.type
_entity.pdbx_description
1 polymer ?
#
loop_
_entity_poly.entity_id
_entity_poly.type
_entity_poly.pdbx_seq_one_letter_code
_entity_poly.pdbx_strand_id
1 'polypeptide(L)'
;MAEAKPHLHREGTMQVTAKEGIDYLESEGKTKLLEMQGLKDPEPAQNSLKRDGTMAVTAKEAEQLLGKDKPDEDAKTRGQQQKIEEIKEEKPAKKGRLAKGVTMIGTAKEAEQLLGSDKPDADAMTRGQQKKIEEISKEAPSPKKARMQKQGTMAVTAKEAKDHIIGKEKLGDTRAETKAKKAKPAPKRSTTINKAIEEAKTVVPEINVNEGRKLRSADKKAGLKREGTMQNTAAEGKAFLKRSKKGN
;
A
#
# COMPACT_ATOMS: atom_id res chain seq x y z
N MET A 1 -40.01 42.11 29.86
CA MET A 1 -40.26 42.40 28.45
C MET A 1 -39.47 43.67 28.13
N ALA A 2 -38.23 43.55 27.65
CA ALA A 2 -37.42 44.70 27.27
C ALA A 2 -37.61 44.94 25.77
N GLU A 3 -38.32 46.00 25.42
CA GLU A 3 -38.54 46.39 24.03
C GLU A 3 -37.21 46.83 23.41
N ALA A 4 -36.82 46.15 22.33
CA ALA A 4 -35.61 46.46 21.58
C ALA A 4 -35.74 47.86 20.97
N LYS A 5 -34.80 48.74 21.29
CA LYS A 5 -34.77 50.11 20.75
C LYS A 5 -34.67 50.04 19.21
N PRO A 6 -35.45 50.85 18.47
CA PRO A 6 -35.42 50.85 17.01
C PRO A 6 -34.02 51.29 16.53
N HIS A 7 -33.36 50.40 15.79
CA HIS A 7 -32.09 50.70 15.16
C HIS A 7 -32.37 51.50 13.88
N LEU A 8 -32.31 52.82 13.97
CA LEU A 8 -32.36 53.70 12.80
C LEU A 8 -31.01 53.59 12.06
N HIS A 9 -30.99 52.86 10.95
CA HIS A 9 -29.88 52.91 10.01
C HIS A 9 -29.89 54.29 9.32
N ARG A 10 -28.99 55.17 9.75
CA ARG A 10 -28.70 56.39 9.00
C ARG A 10 -27.80 56.00 7.84
N GLU A 11 -28.35 56.02 6.64
CA GLU A 11 -27.55 55.88 5.43
C GLU A 11 -26.61 57.07 5.30
N GLY A 12 -25.36 56.79 4.90
CA GLY A 12 -24.40 57.87 4.66
C GLY A 12 -24.86 58.71 3.48
N THR A 13 -24.56 60.02 3.48
CA THR A 13 -24.90 60.93 2.36
C THR A 13 -24.46 60.39 1.01
N MET A 14 -23.30 59.74 0.96
CA MET A 14 -22.78 59.09 -0.26
C MET A 14 -23.64 57.90 -0.73
N GLN A 15 -24.23 57.13 0.18
CA GLN A 15 -25.13 56.02 -0.15
C GLN A 15 -26.44 56.56 -0.73
N VAL A 16 -26.96 57.64 -0.16
CA VAL A 16 -28.17 58.32 -0.65
C VAL A 16 -27.95 58.84 -2.08
N THR A 17 -26.85 59.56 -2.31
CA THR A 17 -26.53 60.06 -3.67
C THR A 17 -26.30 58.94 -4.68
N ALA A 18 -25.71 57.82 -4.26
CA ALA A 18 -25.54 56.66 -5.14
C ALA A 18 -26.89 56.05 -5.55
N LYS A 19 -27.84 55.93 -4.60
CA LYS A 19 -29.20 55.45 -4.89
C LYS A 19 -29.95 56.39 -5.82
N GLU A 20 -29.93 57.70 -5.53
CA GLU A 20 -30.56 58.72 -6.38
C GLU A 20 -29.96 58.72 -7.80
N GLY A 21 -28.66 58.47 -7.94
CA GLY A 21 -28.00 58.33 -9.25
C GLY A 21 -28.45 57.09 -10.02
N ILE A 22 -28.69 55.97 -9.34
CA ILE A 22 -29.24 54.75 -9.96
C ILE A 22 -30.67 55.00 -10.42
N ASP A 23 -31.53 55.54 -9.55
CA ASP A 23 -32.93 55.86 -9.87
C ASP A 23 -33.02 56.83 -11.06
N TYR A 24 -32.14 57.83 -11.11
CA TYR A 24 -32.06 58.75 -12.24
C TYR A 24 -31.71 58.03 -13.56
N LEU A 25 -30.69 57.17 -13.55
CA LEU A 25 -30.28 56.39 -14.73
C LEU A 25 -31.36 55.40 -15.18
N GLU A 26 -32.14 54.84 -14.25
CA GLU A 26 -33.30 54.02 -14.58
C GLU A 26 -34.40 54.83 -15.26
N SER A 27 -34.68 56.04 -14.77
CA SER A 27 -35.72 56.91 -15.34
C SER A 27 -35.39 57.40 -16.76
N GLU A 28 -34.11 57.59 -17.08
CA GLU A 28 -33.64 57.92 -18.44
C GLU A 28 -33.58 56.70 -19.39
N GLY A 29 -33.93 55.49 -18.92
CA GLY A 29 -33.87 54.27 -19.73
C GLY A 29 -32.43 53.77 -19.99
N LYS A 30 -31.44 54.23 -19.21
CA LYS A 30 -30.03 53.83 -19.31
C LYS A 30 -29.74 52.51 -18.58
N THR A 31 -30.70 51.58 -18.58
CA THR A 31 -30.62 50.29 -17.88
C THR A 31 -29.45 49.43 -18.33
N LYS A 32 -29.09 49.47 -19.62
CA LYS A 32 -27.89 48.78 -20.16
C LYS A 32 -26.59 49.24 -19.50
N LEU A 33 -26.50 50.53 -19.16
CA LEU A 33 -25.32 51.12 -18.55
C LEU A 33 -25.20 50.69 -17.09
N LEU A 34 -26.33 50.62 -16.39
CA LEU A 34 -26.43 50.06 -15.03
C LEU A 34 -26.10 48.56 -15.00
N GLU A 35 -26.56 47.78 -15.98
CA GLU A 35 -26.24 46.35 -16.13
C GLU A 35 -24.74 46.12 -16.42
N MET A 36 -24.16 46.91 -17.33
CA MET A 36 -22.72 46.81 -17.65
C MET A 36 -21.82 47.15 -16.47
N GLN A 37 -22.25 48.06 -15.59
CA GLN A 37 -21.50 48.41 -14.38
C GLN A 37 -21.81 47.49 -13.18
N GLY A 38 -22.76 46.57 -13.32
CA GLY A 38 -23.18 45.68 -12.24
C GLY A 38 -23.86 46.42 -11.07
N LEU A 39 -24.42 47.61 -11.32
CA LEU A 39 -25.14 48.41 -10.32
C LEU A 39 -26.63 48.05 -10.26
N LYS A 40 -27.17 47.48 -11.34
CA LYS A 40 -28.48 46.84 -11.29
C LYS A 40 -28.29 45.48 -10.66
N ASP A 41 -28.96 45.24 -9.53
CA ASP A 41 -28.91 43.96 -8.83
C ASP A 41 -29.06 42.86 -9.88
N PRO A 42 -28.02 42.02 -10.07
CA PRO A 42 -28.21 40.86 -10.92
C PRO A 42 -29.34 40.08 -10.25
N GLU A 43 -30.46 39.88 -10.96
CA GLU A 43 -31.36 38.77 -10.65
C GLU A 43 -30.49 37.60 -10.22
N PRO A 44 -30.75 36.92 -9.09
CA PRO A 44 -29.80 36.04 -8.41
C PRO A 44 -29.28 34.97 -9.36
N ALA A 45 -28.29 35.34 -10.14
CA ALA A 45 -27.72 34.54 -11.17
C ALA A 45 -26.91 33.57 -10.34
N GLN A 46 -27.34 32.31 -10.38
CA GLN A 46 -26.70 31.17 -9.74
C GLN A 46 -25.24 30.93 -10.20
N ASN A 47 -24.60 31.92 -10.84
CA ASN A 47 -23.17 32.02 -11.02
C ASN A 47 -22.54 32.83 -9.88
N SER A 48 -22.87 32.49 -8.63
CA SER A 48 -21.80 32.48 -7.65
C SER A 48 -20.78 31.49 -8.20
N LEU A 49 -19.77 32.00 -8.91
CA LEU A 49 -18.50 31.30 -9.04
C LEU A 49 -18.10 31.06 -7.59
N LYS A 50 -18.49 29.89 -7.07
CA LYS A 50 -18.06 29.42 -5.77
C LYS A 50 -16.56 29.41 -5.94
N ARG A 51 -15.92 30.46 -5.44
CA ARG A 51 -14.48 30.50 -5.26
C ARG A 51 -14.28 29.38 -4.27
N ASP A 52 -14.05 28.20 -4.81
CA ASP A 52 -13.65 27.05 -4.04
C ASP A 52 -12.55 27.56 -3.13
N GLY A 53 -12.79 27.49 -1.82
CA GLY A 53 -11.80 27.96 -0.85
C GLY A 53 -10.45 27.30 -1.21
N THR A 54 -9.35 27.95 -0.89
CA THR A 54 -8.01 27.43 -1.22
C THR A 54 -7.85 25.94 -0.89
N MET A 55 -8.44 25.45 0.21
CA MET A 55 -8.50 24.01 0.52
C MET A 55 -9.26 23.15 -0.50
N ALA A 56 -10.40 23.61 -1.02
CA ALA A 56 -11.17 22.88 -2.02
C ALA A 56 -10.44 22.83 -3.37
N VAL A 57 -9.73 23.92 -3.73
CA VAL A 57 -8.84 23.92 -4.90
C VAL A 57 -7.67 22.96 -4.69
N THR A 58 -7.00 23.00 -3.53
CA THR A 58 -5.91 22.08 -3.22
C THR A 58 -6.37 20.62 -3.17
N ALA A 59 -7.57 20.33 -2.69
CA ALA A 59 -8.14 18.98 -2.70
C ALA A 59 -8.40 18.49 -4.13
N LYS A 60 -8.98 19.35 -4.99
CA LYS A 60 -9.18 19.04 -6.41
C LYS A 60 -7.86 18.85 -7.15
N GLU A 61 -6.87 19.71 -6.91
CA GLU A 61 -5.53 19.58 -7.48
C GLU A 61 -4.81 18.31 -6.99
N ALA A 62 -4.92 17.98 -5.71
CA ALA A 62 -4.37 16.75 -5.14
C ALA A 62 -5.04 15.50 -5.74
N GLU A 63 -6.35 15.55 -5.97
CA GLU A 63 -7.09 14.48 -6.64
C GLU A 63 -6.65 14.33 -8.11
N GLN A 64 -6.40 15.45 -8.81
CA GLN A 64 -5.87 15.45 -10.17
C GLN A 64 -4.43 14.91 -10.24
N LEU A 65 -3.60 15.21 -9.22
CA LEU A 65 -2.21 14.73 -9.11
C LEU A 65 -2.13 13.25 -8.74
N LEU A 66 -3.00 12.76 -7.85
CA LEU A 66 -3.06 11.33 -7.50
C LEU A 66 -3.74 10.49 -8.59
N GLY A 67 -4.66 11.07 -9.36
CA GLY A 67 -5.28 10.42 -10.51
C GLY A 67 -5.84 9.02 -10.20
N LYS A 68 -5.34 8.02 -10.93
CA LYS A 68 -5.71 6.60 -10.79
C LYS A 68 -4.90 5.85 -9.71
N ASP A 69 -3.83 6.46 -9.20
CA ASP A 69 -2.91 5.85 -8.23
C ASP A 69 -3.30 6.23 -6.80
N LYS A 70 -4.61 6.35 -6.54
CA LYS A 70 -5.09 6.55 -5.17
C LYS A 70 -4.77 5.28 -4.35
N PRO A 71 -4.14 5.43 -3.17
CA PRO A 71 -4.05 4.36 -2.21
C PRO A 71 -5.39 3.71 -1.97
N ASP A 72 -5.42 2.38 -1.94
CA ASP A 72 -6.61 1.66 -1.51
C ASP A 72 -6.99 2.13 -0.10
N GLU A 73 -8.27 2.38 0.15
CA GLU A 73 -8.73 2.95 1.44
C GLU A 73 -8.39 2.01 2.62
N ASP A 74 -8.26 0.71 2.33
CA ASP A 74 -7.88 -0.33 3.29
C ASP A 74 -6.36 -0.42 3.54
N ALA A 75 -5.53 0.23 2.72
CA ALA A 75 -4.08 0.19 2.84
C ALA A 75 -3.55 1.25 3.82
N LYS A 76 -3.21 0.84 5.05
CA LYS A 76 -2.60 1.74 6.06
C LYS A 76 -1.11 1.99 5.84
N THR A 77 -0.44 1.18 5.02
CA THR A 77 1.00 1.27 4.78
C THR A 77 1.34 0.97 3.33
N ARG A 78 2.45 1.54 2.83
CA ARG A 78 2.96 1.28 1.47
C ARG A 78 3.14 -0.22 1.17
N GLY A 79 3.58 -1.00 2.17
CA GLY A 79 3.74 -2.44 2.03
C GLY A 79 2.42 -3.23 1.99
N GLN A 80 1.33 -2.69 2.54
CA GLN A 80 -0.01 -3.27 2.38
C GLN A 80 -0.57 -2.93 1.01
N GLN A 81 -0.36 -1.70 0.54
CA GLN A 81 -0.79 -1.30 -0.79
C GLN A 81 -0.13 -2.14 -1.88
N GLN A 82 1.18 -2.38 -1.78
CA GLN A 82 1.88 -3.29 -2.70
C GLN A 82 1.29 -4.70 -2.72
N LYS A 83 0.85 -5.24 -1.57
CA LYS A 83 0.21 -6.56 -1.51
C LYS A 83 -1.19 -6.55 -2.14
N ILE A 84 -1.95 -5.47 -1.95
CA ILE A 84 -3.29 -5.34 -2.53
C ILE A 84 -3.19 -5.13 -4.04
N GLU A 85 -2.22 -4.33 -4.50
CA GLU A 85 -1.88 -4.17 -5.91
C GLU A 85 -1.42 -5.51 -6.51
N GLU A 86 -0.55 -6.26 -5.83
CA GLU A 86 -0.11 -7.60 -6.27
C GLU A 86 -1.29 -8.58 -6.39
N ILE A 87 -2.24 -8.56 -5.45
CA ILE A 87 -3.47 -9.37 -5.50
C ILE A 87 -4.44 -8.92 -6.62
N LYS A 88 -4.54 -7.61 -6.90
CA LYS A 88 -5.41 -7.07 -7.96
C LYS A 88 -4.80 -7.23 -9.36
N GLU A 89 -3.48 -7.13 -9.47
CA GLU A 89 -2.72 -7.22 -10.72
C GLU A 89 -2.40 -8.69 -11.08
N GLU A 90 -2.40 -9.60 -10.10
CA GLU A 90 -2.77 -11.00 -10.33
C GLU A 90 -4.21 -11.05 -10.86
N LYS A 91 -4.36 -10.83 -12.17
CA LYS A 91 -5.54 -11.14 -12.98
C LYS A 91 -6.30 -12.31 -12.37
N PRO A 92 -7.64 -12.24 -12.22
CA PRO A 92 -8.42 -13.30 -11.59
C PRO A 92 -7.98 -14.61 -12.20
N ALA A 93 -7.31 -15.43 -11.38
CA ALA A 93 -6.66 -16.64 -11.82
C ALA A 93 -7.65 -17.36 -12.74
N LYS A 94 -7.30 -17.46 -14.04
CA LYS A 94 -8.01 -18.32 -15.00
C LYS A 94 -8.41 -19.55 -14.23
N LYS A 95 -9.72 -19.73 -13.99
CA LYS A 95 -10.35 -20.81 -13.21
C LYS A 95 -9.32 -21.90 -13.00
N GLY A 96 -8.67 -21.90 -11.82
CA GLY A 96 -7.59 -22.82 -11.53
C GLY A 96 -8.05 -24.17 -12.04
N ARG A 97 -7.33 -24.74 -13.01
CA ARG A 97 -7.61 -26.10 -13.47
C ARG A 97 -7.57 -26.90 -12.19
N LEU A 98 -8.74 -27.26 -11.66
CA LEU A 98 -8.88 -28.22 -10.57
C LEU A 98 -7.94 -29.34 -10.97
N ALA A 99 -6.87 -29.51 -10.18
CA ALA A 99 -5.83 -30.44 -10.53
C ALA A 99 -6.53 -31.75 -10.88
N LYS A 100 -6.41 -32.18 -12.14
CA LYS A 100 -7.14 -33.33 -12.70
C LYS A 100 -6.93 -34.62 -11.89
N GLY A 101 -5.98 -34.61 -10.94
CA GLY A 101 -5.78 -35.69 -9.97
C GLY A 101 -6.73 -35.70 -8.78
N VAL A 102 -7.29 -34.58 -8.31
CA VAL A 102 -8.05 -34.59 -7.04
C VAL A 102 -9.40 -35.29 -7.17
N THR A 103 -10.11 -35.10 -8.28
CA THR A 103 -11.37 -35.81 -8.54
C THR A 103 -11.15 -37.26 -8.94
N MET A 104 -10.08 -37.57 -9.67
CA MET A 104 -9.77 -38.94 -10.11
C MET A 104 -9.28 -39.83 -8.96
N ILE A 105 -8.54 -39.26 -8.01
CA ILE A 105 -8.13 -39.96 -6.78
C ILE A 105 -9.33 -40.17 -5.86
N GLY A 106 -10.28 -39.22 -5.83
CA GLY A 106 -11.55 -39.37 -5.11
C GLY A 106 -12.40 -40.50 -5.68
N THR A 107 -12.65 -40.50 -6.99
CA THR A 107 -13.45 -41.55 -7.64
C THR A 107 -12.77 -42.91 -7.63
N ALA A 108 -11.43 -42.98 -7.70
CA ALA A 108 -10.70 -44.24 -7.55
C ALA A 108 -10.85 -44.84 -6.15
N LYS A 109 -10.78 -44.01 -5.08
CA LYS A 109 -10.99 -44.48 -3.71
C LYS A 109 -12.43 -44.88 -3.43
N GLU A 110 -13.41 -44.16 -3.97
CA GLU A 110 -14.82 -44.53 -3.84
C GLU A 110 -15.15 -45.81 -4.61
N ALA A 111 -14.59 -45.99 -5.81
CA ALA A 111 -14.70 -47.24 -6.55
C ALA A 111 -14.03 -48.41 -5.82
N GLU A 112 -12.89 -48.16 -5.16
CA GLU A 112 -12.19 -49.14 -4.34
C GLU A 112 -13.01 -49.59 -3.11
N GLN A 113 -13.80 -48.66 -2.55
CA GLN A 113 -14.69 -48.92 -1.44
C GLN A 113 -16.00 -49.63 -1.88
N LEU A 114 -16.48 -49.37 -3.09
CA LEU A 114 -17.63 -50.05 -3.69
C LEU A 114 -17.32 -51.47 -4.18
N LEU A 115 -16.12 -51.75 -4.69
CA LEU A 115 -15.74 -53.07 -5.20
C LEU A 115 -15.25 -54.06 -4.12
N GLY A 116 -14.97 -53.61 -2.89
CA GLY A 116 -14.67 -54.51 -1.77
C GLY A 116 -13.44 -55.42 -1.99
N SER A 117 -13.52 -56.68 -1.53
CA SER A 117 -12.46 -57.70 -1.65
C SER A 117 -12.36 -58.36 -3.02
N ASP A 118 -13.31 -58.12 -3.92
CA ASP A 118 -13.35 -58.70 -5.27
C ASP A 118 -12.61 -57.82 -6.29
N LYS A 119 -11.44 -57.32 -5.88
CA LYS A 119 -10.59 -56.57 -6.81
C LYS A 119 -9.91 -57.53 -7.76
N PRO A 120 -9.98 -57.28 -9.07
CA PRO A 120 -9.18 -58.04 -9.99
C PRO A 120 -7.70 -57.83 -9.65
N ASP A 121 -6.98 -58.94 -9.43
CA ASP A 121 -5.52 -58.97 -9.29
C ASP A 121 -4.85 -58.04 -10.31
N ALA A 122 -3.94 -57.19 -9.83
CA ALA A 122 -3.31 -56.13 -10.62
C ALA A 122 -2.52 -56.66 -11.82
N ASP A 123 -2.13 -57.93 -11.77
CA ASP A 123 -1.39 -58.62 -12.83
C ASP A 123 -2.31 -59.30 -13.87
N ALA A 124 -3.62 -59.35 -13.64
CA ALA A 124 -4.58 -59.95 -14.57
C ALA A 124 -5.06 -58.90 -15.61
N MET A 125 -4.48 -58.93 -16.82
CA MET A 125 -4.92 -58.04 -17.91
C MET A 125 -6.25 -58.44 -18.56
N THR A 126 -6.72 -59.67 -18.32
CA THR A 126 -7.98 -60.18 -18.87
C THR A 126 -8.73 -61.04 -17.87
N ARG A 127 -10.07 -61.06 -17.97
CA ARG A 127 -10.94 -61.88 -17.11
C ARG A 127 -10.62 -63.39 -17.18
N GLY A 128 -10.05 -63.86 -18.29
CA GLY A 128 -9.58 -65.24 -18.45
C GLY A 128 -8.30 -65.54 -17.67
N GLN A 129 -7.39 -64.57 -17.53
CA GLN A 129 -6.20 -64.70 -16.69
C GLN A 129 -6.53 -64.63 -15.21
N GLN A 130 -7.49 -63.79 -14.83
CA GLN A 130 -8.06 -63.71 -13.48
C GLN A 130 -8.43 -65.09 -12.93
N LYS A 131 -9.22 -65.85 -13.70
CA LYS A 131 -9.69 -67.18 -13.31
C LYS A 131 -8.54 -68.16 -13.12
N LYS A 132 -7.52 -68.10 -13.98
CA LYS A 132 -6.34 -68.97 -13.87
C LYS A 132 -5.50 -68.64 -12.63
N ILE A 133 -5.36 -67.36 -12.28
CA ILE A 133 -4.63 -66.94 -11.08
C ILE A 133 -5.42 -67.31 -9.81
N GLU A 134 -6.74 -67.16 -9.80
CA GLU A 134 -7.60 -67.62 -8.70
C GLU A 134 -7.54 -69.14 -8.52
N GLU A 135 -7.47 -69.91 -9.60
CA GLU A 135 -7.33 -71.37 -9.57
C GLU A 135 -5.95 -71.78 -9.00
N ILE A 136 -4.86 -71.16 -9.48
CA ILE A 136 -3.49 -71.44 -9.00
C ILE A 136 -3.30 -71.00 -7.54
N SER A 137 -3.86 -69.86 -7.12
CA SER A 137 -3.73 -69.35 -5.74
C SER A 137 -4.53 -70.16 -4.72
N LYS A 138 -5.61 -70.83 -5.13
CA LYS A 138 -6.34 -71.78 -4.27
C LYS A 138 -5.60 -73.10 -4.09
N GLU A 139 -4.64 -73.44 -4.96
CA GLU A 139 -4.04 -74.78 -5.01
C GLU A 139 -2.66 -74.90 -4.30
N ALA A 140 -2.02 -73.81 -3.84
CA ALA A 140 -0.71 -73.95 -3.17
C ALA A 140 -0.42 -72.92 -2.05
N PRO A 141 -0.25 -73.36 -0.77
CA PRO A 141 0.30 -72.50 0.28
C PRO A 141 1.82 -72.37 0.10
N SER A 142 2.27 -71.27 -0.52
CA SER A 142 3.71 -71.02 -0.71
C SER A 142 4.39 -70.40 0.53
N PRO A 143 5.66 -70.75 0.81
CA PRO A 143 6.37 -70.37 2.03
C PRO A 143 6.81 -68.90 2.04
N LYS A 144 6.62 -68.25 3.19
CA LYS A 144 6.90 -66.83 3.49
C LYS A 144 8.34 -66.43 3.09
N LYS A 145 8.48 -65.60 2.05
CA LYS A 145 9.74 -64.90 1.75
C LYS A 145 9.91 -63.67 2.65
N ALA A 146 11.13 -63.47 3.14
CA ALA A 146 11.52 -62.42 4.06
C ALA A 146 11.28 -61.01 3.47
N ARG A 147 10.47 -60.23 4.19
CA ARG A 147 10.07 -58.87 3.83
C ARG A 147 11.26 -57.93 4.03
N MET A 148 11.96 -57.62 2.94
CA MET A 148 13.03 -56.62 2.92
C MET A 148 12.44 -55.26 3.35
N GLN A 149 13.02 -54.65 4.39
CA GLN A 149 12.51 -53.39 4.95
C GLN A 149 12.74 -52.25 3.97
N LYS A 150 11.73 -51.94 3.17
CA LYS A 150 11.69 -50.72 2.36
C LYS A 150 11.60 -49.53 3.31
N GLN A 151 12.73 -48.91 3.63
CA GLN A 151 12.72 -47.60 4.27
C GLN A 151 12.11 -46.62 3.25
N GLY A 152 10.92 -46.11 3.55
CA GLY A 152 10.23 -45.15 2.69
C GLY A 152 11.08 -43.90 2.52
N THR A 153 11.13 -43.35 1.31
CA THR A 153 11.86 -42.12 0.95
C THR A 153 11.60 -40.97 1.93
N MET A 154 10.38 -40.86 2.46
CA MET A 154 10.01 -39.86 3.46
C MET A 154 10.77 -39.99 4.79
N ALA A 155 11.10 -41.22 5.21
CA ALA A 155 11.89 -41.45 6.42
C ALA A 155 13.36 -41.03 6.23
N VAL A 156 13.87 -41.10 5.00
CA VAL A 156 15.20 -40.60 4.64
C VAL A 156 15.19 -39.07 4.62
N THR A 157 14.19 -38.46 3.97
CA THR A 157 14.07 -36.99 3.91
C THR A 157 13.83 -36.36 5.28
N ALA A 158 13.09 -37.03 6.18
CA ALA A 158 12.89 -36.54 7.54
C ALA A 158 14.18 -36.57 8.38
N LYS A 159 15.05 -37.56 8.18
CA LYS A 159 16.37 -37.61 8.83
C LYS A 159 17.29 -36.51 8.28
N GLU A 160 17.35 -36.36 6.96
CA GLU A 160 18.14 -35.31 6.32
C GLU A 160 17.67 -33.90 6.72
N ALA A 161 16.36 -33.67 6.81
CA ALA A 161 15.82 -32.39 7.27
C ALA A 161 16.20 -32.08 8.72
N LYS A 162 16.21 -33.09 9.59
CA LYS A 162 16.60 -32.93 10.98
C LYS A 162 18.09 -32.59 11.11
N ASP A 163 18.94 -33.16 10.28
CA ASP A 163 20.39 -32.95 10.32
C ASP A 163 20.83 -31.64 9.63
N HIS A 164 20.14 -31.22 8.57
CA HIS A 164 20.54 -30.05 7.76
C HIS A 164 19.77 -28.76 8.03
N ILE A 165 18.47 -28.85 8.37
CA ILE A 165 17.63 -27.65 8.52
C ILE A 165 17.58 -27.21 9.98
N ILE A 166 17.52 -28.17 10.89
CA ILE A 166 17.59 -27.94 12.33
C ILE A 166 19.06 -28.13 12.74
N GLY A 167 19.91 -27.18 12.37
CA GLY A 167 21.32 -27.20 12.76
C GLY A 167 21.48 -27.49 14.26
N LYS A 168 22.62 -28.09 14.66
CA LYS A 168 22.96 -28.54 16.02
C LYS A 168 22.78 -27.51 17.16
N GLU A 169 22.37 -26.29 16.85
CA GLU A 169 21.91 -25.32 17.85
C GLU A 169 20.57 -25.76 18.42
N LYS A 170 20.62 -26.32 19.64
CA LYS A 170 19.45 -26.53 20.51
C LYS A 170 18.53 -25.28 20.48
N LEU A 171 17.41 -25.38 19.77
CA LEU A 171 16.25 -24.53 20.03
C LEU A 171 15.95 -24.68 21.53
N GLY A 172 15.90 -23.56 22.26
CA GLY A 172 15.69 -23.60 23.71
C GLY A 172 14.40 -24.35 24.04
N ASP A 173 14.48 -25.27 25.01
CA ASP A 173 13.40 -26.22 25.35
C ASP A 173 12.15 -25.54 25.94
N THR A 174 12.19 -24.22 26.13
CA THR A 174 11.04 -23.46 26.60
C THR A 174 10.83 -22.15 25.82
N ARG A 175 9.56 -21.74 25.72
CA ARG A 175 9.13 -20.47 25.10
C ARG A 175 9.74 -19.23 25.80
N ALA A 176 10.19 -19.38 27.04
CA ALA A 176 10.88 -18.33 27.79
C ALA A 176 12.34 -18.16 27.32
N GLU A 177 13.06 -19.25 27.06
CA GLU A 177 14.45 -19.19 26.58
C GLU A 177 14.56 -18.69 25.14
N THR A 178 13.56 -18.95 24.30
CA THR A 178 13.50 -18.41 22.92
C THR A 178 13.26 -16.90 22.90
N LYS A 179 12.67 -16.30 23.95
CA LYS A 179 12.58 -14.83 24.10
C LYS A 179 13.90 -14.23 24.58
N ALA A 180 14.63 -14.88 25.49
CA ALA A 180 15.93 -14.41 25.96
C ALA A 180 17.00 -14.40 24.86
N LYS A 181 17.01 -15.40 23.96
CA LYS A 181 17.95 -15.44 22.82
C LYS A 181 17.63 -14.46 21.69
N LYS A 182 16.44 -13.83 21.69
CA LYS A 182 16.08 -12.75 20.75
C LYS A 182 16.55 -11.36 21.18
N ALA A 183 17.12 -11.22 22.38
CA ALA A 183 17.71 -9.96 22.85
C ALA A 183 19.18 -9.77 22.39
N LYS A 184 19.54 -10.22 21.17
CA LYS A 184 20.81 -9.80 20.58
C LYS A 184 20.68 -8.31 20.20
N PRO A 185 21.70 -7.48 20.47
CA PRO A 185 21.68 -6.07 20.11
C PRO A 185 21.41 -5.95 18.61
N ALA A 186 20.48 -5.06 18.24
CA ALA A 186 20.13 -4.81 16.86
C ALA A 186 21.41 -4.71 16.02
N PRO A 187 21.53 -5.44 14.90
CA PRO A 187 22.73 -5.40 14.09
C PRO A 187 23.01 -3.95 13.73
N LYS A 188 24.17 -3.45 14.17
CA LYS A 188 24.59 -2.08 13.89
C LYS A 188 24.52 -1.90 12.37
N ARG A 189 23.76 -0.91 11.89
CA ARG A 189 23.54 -0.67 10.45
C ARG A 189 24.83 -0.64 9.63
N SER A 190 25.96 -0.32 10.25
CA SER A 190 27.29 -0.36 9.64
C SER A 190 27.71 -1.75 9.15
N THR A 191 27.33 -2.84 9.82
CA THR A 191 27.78 -4.19 9.44
C THR A 191 27.05 -4.74 8.22
N THR A 192 25.78 -4.39 8.02
CA THR A 192 25.00 -4.81 6.84
C THR A 192 25.40 -4.04 5.60
N ILE A 193 25.69 -2.74 5.73
CA ILE A 193 26.17 -1.91 4.61
C ILE A 193 27.53 -2.41 4.12
N ASN A 194 28.46 -2.73 5.03
CA ASN A 194 29.78 -3.24 4.64
C ASN A 194 29.69 -4.59 3.90
N LYS A 195 28.83 -5.50 4.36
CA LYS A 195 28.59 -6.78 3.67
C LYS A 195 28.05 -6.59 2.24
N ALA A 196 27.07 -5.70 2.08
CA ALA A 196 26.53 -5.39 0.74
C ALA A 196 27.58 -4.74 -0.18
N ILE A 197 28.50 -3.93 0.37
CA ILE A 197 29.60 -3.35 -0.40
C ILE A 197 30.62 -4.42 -0.83
N GLU A 198 30.93 -5.39 0.04
CA GLU A 198 31.84 -6.49 -0.29
C GLU A 198 31.24 -7.44 -1.34
N GLU A 199 29.95 -7.76 -1.23
CA GLU A 199 29.23 -8.54 -2.25
C GLU A 199 29.10 -7.78 -3.59
N ALA A 200 28.88 -6.46 -3.56
CA ALA A 200 28.84 -5.66 -4.78
C ALA A 200 30.21 -5.60 -5.49
N LYS A 201 31.32 -5.56 -4.74
CA LYS A 201 32.68 -5.56 -5.29
C LYS A 201 33.02 -6.87 -6.00
N THR A 202 32.49 -8.01 -5.55
CA THR A 202 32.75 -9.31 -6.19
C THR A 202 31.93 -9.50 -7.46
N VAL A 203 30.70 -8.98 -7.51
CA VAL A 203 29.81 -9.11 -8.67
C VAL A 203 30.15 -8.11 -9.78
N VAL A 204 30.61 -6.91 -9.44
CA VAL A 204 30.95 -5.88 -10.44
C VAL A 204 32.25 -5.13 -10.08
N PRO A 205 33.44 -5.67 -10.42
CA PRO A 205 34.73 -5.12 -9.99
C PRO A 205 35.09 -3.75 -10.61
N GLU A 206 34.43 -3.32 -11.69
CA GLU A 206 34.78 -2.11 -12.44
C GLU A 206 33.91 -0.88 -12.15
N ILE A 207 32.85 -0.97 -11.32
CA ILE A 207 32.06 0.22 -10.98
C ILE A 207 32.67 0.91 -9.76
N ASN A 208 33.40 1.99 -10.03
CA ASN A 208 33.82 2.93 -9.00
C ASN A 208 32.59 3.68 -8.46
N VAL A 209 31.93 3.10 -7.44
CA VAL A 209 30.76 3.66 -6.75
C VAL A 209 30.96 5.09 -6.20
N ASN A 210 32.21 5.58 -6.13
CA ASN A 210 32.52 6.94 -5.71
C ASN A 210 32.51 7.97 -6.85
N GLU A 211 32.56 7.56 -8.12
CA GLU A 211 32.58 8.50 -9.26
C GLU A 211 31.24 9.24 -9.41
N GLY A 212 30.11 8.56 -9.19
CA GLY A 212 28.79 9.18 -9.19
C GLY A 212 28.53 10.14 -8.03
N ARG A 213 29.35 10.10 -6.96
CA ARG A 213 29.16 10.96 -5.77
C ARG A 213 29.74 12.36 -5.92
N LYS A 214 30.61 12.61 -6.91
CA LYS A 214 31.20 13.93 -7.14
C LYS A 214 30.27 14.91 -7.86
N LEU A 215 29.28 14.42 -8.61
CA LEU A 215 28.41 15.25 -9.46
C LEU A 215 27.38 16.14 -8.72
N ARG A 216 27.26 16.06 -7.39
CA ARG A 216 26.35 16.92 -6.60
C ARG A 216 27.03 18.01 -5.79
N SER A 217 28.35 18.17 -5.93
CA SER A 217 29.12 19.14 -5.12
C SER A 217 29.49 20.44 -5.85
N ALA A 218 29.18 20.57 -7.14
CA ALA A 218 29.60 21.72 -7.95
C ALA A 218 28.64 22.93 -7.87
N ASP A 219 27.35 22.74 -7.58
CA ASP A 219 26.42 23.86 -7.38
C ASP A 219 26.20 24.11 -5.89
N LYS A 220 27.24 24.59 -5.20
CA LYS A 220 27.04 25.39 -3.98
C LYS A 220 26.39 26.71 -4.41
N LYS A 221 25.09 26.67 -4.77
CA LYS A 221 24.25 27.87 -4.71
C LYS A 221 24.48 28.48 -3.34
N ALA A 222 24.90 29.74 -3.31
CA ALA A 222 25.04 30.50 -2.07
C ALA A 222 23.80 30.20 -1.23
N GLY A 223 24.00 29.62 -0.04
CA GLY A 223 22.89 29.28 0.82
C GLY A 223 22.14 30.56 1.11
N LEU A 224 21.04 30.82 0.39
CA LEU A 224 20.05 31.79 0.82
C LEU A 224 19.66 31.28 2.19
N LYS A 225 20.20 31.92 3.22
CA LYS A 225 19.74 31.71 4.59
C LYS A 225 18.27 32.04 4.50
N ARG A 226 17.43 31.00 4.53
CA ARG A 226 16.01 31.14 4.77
C ARG A 226 15.91 31.52 6.24
N GLU A 227 16.30 32.75 6.54
CA GLU A 227 15.92 33.38 7.78
C GLU A 227 14.40 33.36 7.74
N GLY A 228 13.81 32.51 8.59
CA GLY A 228 12.36 32.32 8.60
C GLY A 228 11.72 33.69 8.74
N THR A 229 10.54 33.90 8.14
CA THR A 229 9.79 35.17 8.23
C THR A 229 9.73 35.72 9.66
N MET A 230 9.67 34.82 10.66
CA MET A 230 9.71 35.13 12.08
C MET A 230 11.01 35.79 12.58
N GLN A 231 12.18 35.40 12.04
CA GLN A 231 13.47 36.00 12.38
C GLN A 231 13.58 37.44 11.85
N ASN A 232 13.06 37.70 10.65
CA ASN A 232 12.97 39.04 10.07
C ASN A 232 12.04 39.93 10.90
N THR A 233 10.85 39.44 11.27
CA THR A 233 9.91 40.20 12.12
C THR A 233 10.49 40.50 13.51
N ALA A 234 11.24 39.57 14.09
CA ALA A 234 11.90 39.79 15.39
C ALA A 234 13.03 40.83 15.31
N ALA A 235 13.81 40.82 14.22
CA ALA A 235 14.85 41.81 13.99
C ALA A 235 14.25 43.21 13.78
N GLU A 236 13.18 43.30 13.00
CA GLU A 236 12.48 44.54 12.70
C GLU A 236 11.78 45.13 13.94
N GLY A 237 11.13 44.29 14.75
CA GLY A 237 10.55 44.69 16.03
C GLY A 237 11.57 45.25 17.01
N LYS A 238 12.77 44.63 17.10
CA LYS A 238 13.87 45.15 17.92
C LYS A 238 14.39 46.50 17.40
N ALA A 239 14.46 46.69 16.09
CA ALA A 239 14.86 47.97 15.49
C ALA A 239 13.82 49.08 15.73
N PHE A 240 12.52 48.74 15.72
CA PHE A 240 11.45 49.66 16.06
C PHE A 240 11.52 50.13 17.52
N LEU A 241 11.67 49.18 18.47
CA LEU A 241 11.83 49.49 19.91
C LEU A 241 13.09 50.31 20.22
N LYS A 242 14.18 50.13 19.47
CA LYS A 242 15.37 50.98 19.61
C LYS A 242 15.17 52.40 19.09
N ARG A 243 14.36 52.58 18.03
CA ARG A 243 14.02 53.92 17.50
C ARG A 243 13.06 54.66 18.43
N SER A 244 12.07 53.99 19.00
CA SER A 244 11.14 54.61 19.95
C SER A 244 11.82 55.07 21.24
N LYS A 245 12.86 54.36 21.72
CA LYS A 245 13.65 54.79 22.89
C LYS A 245 14.59 55.96 22.66
N LYS A 246 14.90 56.33 21.41
CA LYS A 246 15.79 57.46 21.08
C LYS A 246 15.03 58.74 20.71
N GLY A 247 13.70 58.68 20.60
CA GLY A 247 12.84 59.79 20.21
C GLY A 247 12.07 60.46 21.36
N ASN A 248 12.37 60.11 22.61
CA ASN A 248 11.88 60.80 23.81
C ASN A 248 13.05 61.45 24.55
#